data_AF-A0AAN7VY48-F1
#
_entry.id   AF-A0AAN7VY48-F1
#
_cell.length_a   1.000
_cell.length_b   1.000
_cell.length_c   1.000
_cell.angle_alpha   90.00
_cell.angle_beta   90.00
_cell.angle_gamma   90.00
#
_symmetry.space_group_name_H-M   'P 1'
#
loop_
_entity.id
_entity.type
_entity.pdbx_description
1 polymer ?
#
loop_
_entity_poly.entity_id
_entity_poly.type
_entity_poly.pdbx_seq_one_letter_code
_entity_poly.pdbx_strand_id
1 'polypeptide(L)'
;MSTNGTATIARKSCTRCSKSKKRCDRIVPDCGLCTRVGRKCEYESSKTSCLDPTVPQNPALETLFASEPVASTQLKNTVIRSLAPQTPQSTLVAYQQAIEPWFPIATRLHGRLRSTWDETSLDATLLCLSLALLTASPSSTPNNAGTAFEPESLYLQTKSSLALAEGLGLNSLSIIQSRILVTLFEVSHGFYPAAFISIGATVSAIDALEVHPGGDTLQHRSPDGAANDDEIIMTWCGILVLDRYIAAESGPRSSLTRSRTERLHDLVKPAICPSLKPNQDRQSLYSRFARLVEASSLLDKMHTTISSPTSEQTFNMEEVMLTVKTSISLQTILSEEIPPEDHLYSAGLCLCHV
;
A
#
# COMPACT_ATOMS: atom_id res chain seq x y z
N MET A 1 -49.97 -42.20 -27.78
CA MET A 1 -48.53 -41.93 -27.98
C MET A 1 -48.39 -40.42 -28.15
N SER A 2 -48.13 -39.70 -27.07
CA SER A 2 -48.14 -38.24 -27.04
C SER A 2 -46.70 -37.73 -26.96
N THR A 3 -46.17 -37.22 -28.06
CA THR A 3 -44.83 -36.62 -28.14
C THR A 3 -44.86 -35.21 -27.57
N ASN A 4 -44.36 -35.04 -26.34
CA ASN A 4 -44.07 -33.75 -25.73
C ASN A 4 -42.93 -33.07 -26.50
N GLY A 5 -43.29 -32.23 -27.48
CA GLY A 5 -42.36 -31.27 -28.09
C GLY A 5 -42.26 -30.04 -27.19
N THR A 6 -41.11 -29.82 -26.56
CA THR A 6 -40.81 -28.61 -25.80
C THR A 6 -40.81 -27.40 -26.74
N ALA A 7 -41.83 -26.55 -26.62
CA ALA A 7 -41.94 -25.32 -27.41
C ALA A 7 -40.86 -24.33 -26.99
N THR A 8 -40.01 -23.92 -27.92
CA THR A 8 -38.99 -22.88 -27.69
C THR A 8 -39.67 -21.50 -27.60
N ILE A 9 -39.42 -20.78 -26.51
CA ILE A 9 -40.05 -19.48 -26.21
C ILE A 9 -39.02 -18.35 -26.36
N ALA A 10 -39.38 -17.27 -27.04
CA ALA A 10 -38.57 -16.06 -27.18
C ALA A 10 -38.56 -15.20 -25.91
N ARG A 11 -37.45 -14.50 -25.64
CA ARG A 11 -37.30 -13.60 -24.47
C ARG A 11 -38.27 -12.41 -24.48
N LYS A 12 -38.62 -11.91 -25.67
CA LYS A 12 -39.53 -10.76 -25.86
C LYS A 12 -40.73 -11.17 -26.72
N SER A 13 -41.83 -10.43 -26.57
CA SER A 13 -42.98 -10.52 -27.48
C SER A 13 -42.55 -10.20 -28.91
N CYS A 14 -43.15 -10.86 -29.91
CA CYS A 14 -42.86 -10.55 -31.31
C CYS A 14 -43.22 -9.09 -31.64
N THR A 15 -42.57 -8.53 -32.67
CA THR A 15 -42.67 -7.11 -33.02
C THR A 15 -44.11 -6.68 -33.30
N ARG A 16 -44.89 -7.52 -33.98
CA ARG A 16 -46.30 -7.26 -34.30
C ARG A 16 -47.18 -7.22 -33.06
N CYS A 17 -47.09 -8.22 -32.18
CA CYS A 17 -47.91 -8.27 -30.96
C CYS A 17 -47.53 -7.13 -30.01
N SER A 18 -46.24 -6.78 -29.96
CA SER A 18 -45.75 -5.61 -29.23
C SER A 18 -46.36 -4.30 -29.77
N LYS A 19 -46.25 -4.04 -31.09
CA LYS A 19 -46.80 -2.82 -31.72
C LYS A 19 -48.32 -2.71 -31.61
N SER A 20 -49.03 -3.84 -31.70
CA SER A 20 -50.49 -3.89 -31.57
C SER A 20 -51.00 -3.95 -30.13
N LYS A 21 -50.10 -3.97 -29.14
CA LYS A 21 -50.40 -4.12 -27.69
C LYS A 21 -51.31 -5.32 -27.39
N LYS A 22 -51.09 -6.44 -28.09
CA LYS A 22 -51.82 -7.72 -27.88
C LYS A 22 -50.93 -8.74 -27.16
N ARG A 23 -51.56 -9.65 -26.40
CA ARG A 23 -50.85 -10.72 -25.68
C ARG A 23 -50.17 -11.67 -26.66
N CYS A 24 -48.88 -11.92 -26.45
CA CYS A 24 -48.04 -12.83 -27.23
C CYS A 24 -47.62 -14.02 -26.35
N ASP A 25 -47.80 -15.25 -26.83
CA ASP A 25 -47.36 -16.49 -26.17
C ASP A 25 -45.86 -16.78 -26.41
N ARG A 26 -45.20 -15.99 -27.27
CA ARG A 26 -43.76 -15.98 -27.53
C ARG A 26 -43.19 -17.29 -28.10
N ILE A 27 -44.04 -18.18 -28.61
CA ILE A 27 -43.60 -19.42 -29.27
C ILE A 27 -42.88 -19.06 -30.58
N VAL A 28 -41.77 -19.74 -30.85
CA VAL A 28 -40.95 -19.60 -32.06
C VAL A 28 -41.20 -20.83 -32.96
N PRO A 29 -41.33 -20.69 -34.29
CA PRO A 29 -41.07 -19.51 -35.11
C PRO A 29 -42.18 -18.45 -35.11
N ASP A 30 -43.44 -18.87 -34.98
CA ASP A 30 -44.60 -17.97 -34.99
C ASP A 30 -45.39 -18.08 -33.68
N CYS A 31 -45.73 -16.94 -33.10
CA CYS A 31 -46.59 -16.90 -31.92
C CYS A 31 -48.03 -17.28 -32.29
N GLY A 32 -48.78 -17.93 -31.40
CA GLY A 32 -50.11 -18.48 -31.70
C GLY A 32 -51.13 -17.43 -32.16
N LEU A 33 -50.97 -16.17 -31.73
CA LEU A 33 -51.78 -15.06 -32.22
C LEU A 33 -51.47 -14.70 -33.68
N CYS A 34 -50.19 -14.71 -34.07
CA CYS A 34 -49.79 -14.43 -35.44
C CYS A 34 -50.20 -15.56 -36.39
N THR A 35 -50.01 -16.82 -35.96
CA THR A 35 -50.46 -18.00 -36.69
C THR A 35 -51.96 -17.96 -36.94
N ARG A 36 -52.77 -17.69 -35.90
CA ARG A 36 -54.23 -17.64 -36.02
C ARG A 36 -54.75 -16.55 -36.96
N VAL A 37 -54.07 -15.41 -36.99
CA VAL A 37 -54.50 -14.26 -37.83
C VAL A 37 -53.84 -14.31 -39.22
N GLY A 38 -52.99 -15.29 -39.50
CA GLY A 38 -52.36 -15.48 -40.82
C GLY A 38 -51.47 -14.31 -41.23
N ARG A 39 -50.81 -13.64 -40.29
CA ARG A 39 -49.88 -12.54 -40.58
C ARG A 39 -48.49 -12.86 -40.07
N LYS A 40 -47.48 -12.31 -40.76
CA LYS A 40 -46.06 -12.49 -40.47
C LYS A 40 -45.72 -12.23 -38.99
N CYS A 41 -45.14 -13.23 -38.33
CA CYS A 41 -44.54 -13.08 -37.00
C CYS A 41 -43.05 -12.83 -37.17
N GLU A 42 -42.55 -11.74 -36.61
CA GLU A 42 -41.12 -11.47 -36.59
C GLU A 42 -40.70 -11.20 -35.15
N TYR A 43 -39.68 -11.90 -34.70
CA TYR A 43 -38.95 -11.56 -33.49
C TYR A 43 -37.76 -10.70 -33.88
N GLU A 44 -37.44 -9.71 -33.05
CA GLU A 44 -36.25 -8.89 -33.24
C GLU A 44 -35.03 -9.78 -33.01
N SER A 45 -34.46 -10.30 -34.10
CA SER A 45 -33.20 -11.03 -34.07
C SER A 45 -32.12 -10.04 -33.66
N SER A 46 -31.63 -10.13 -32.43
CA SER A 46 -30.34 -9.55 -32.05
C SER A 46 -29.36 -10.03 -33.11
N LYS A 47 -28.91 -9.12 -33.98
CA LYS A 47 -27.88 -9.42 -34.96
C LYS A 47 -26.61 -9.74 -34.18
N THR A 48 -26.40 -11.02 -33.89
CA THR A 48 -25.06 -11.56 -33.74
C THR A 48 -24.50 -11.59 -35.15
N SER A 49 -24.04 -10.45 -35.65
CA SER A 49 -23.26 -10.41 -36.87
C SER A 49 -21.93 -11.08 -36.57
N CYS A 50 -21.66 -12.20 -37.25
CA CYS A 50 -20.30 -12.59 -37.57
C CYS A 50 -19.63 -11.40 -38.27
N LEU A 51 -18.86 -10.65 -37.50
CA LEU A 51 -17.81 -9.77 -37.97
C LEU A 51 -16.56 -10.26 -37.25
N ASP A 52 -15.45 -10.29 -37.97
CA ASP A 52 -14.10 -10.49 -37.44
C ASP A 52 -13.88 -9.80 -36.09
N PRO A 53 -13.00 -10.32 -35.21
CA PRO A 53 -12.79 -9.79 -33.88
C PRO A 53 -12.09 -8.43 -33.94
N THR A 54 -12.84 -7.39 -34.27
CA THR A 54 -12.46 -6.03 -33.92
C THR A 54 -13.15 -5.73 -32.60
N VAL A 55 -12.47 -6.16 -31.53
CA VAL A 55 -12.76 -5.72 -30.17
C VAL A 55 -12.92 -4.20 -30.21
N PRO A 56 -14.05 -3.62 -29.75
CA PRO A 56 -14.06 -2.22 -29.42
C PRO A 56 -13.04 -2.08 -28.28
N GLN A 57 -11.85 -1.59 -28.61
CA GLN A 57 -10.79 -1.26 -27.66
C GLN A 57 -11.29 -0.14 -26.78
N ASN A 58 -12.09 -0.51 -25.78
CA ASN A 58 -12.35 0.34 -24.65
C ASN A 58 -11.25 -0.05 -23.64
N PRO A 59 -10.15 0.70 -23.55
CA PRO A 59 -8.99 0.31 -22.73
C PRO A 59 -9.36 0.10 -21.26
N ALA A 60 -10.49 0.66 -20.80
CA ALA A 60 -11.03 0.44 -19.46
C ALA A 60 -11.62 -0.96 -19.22
N LEU A 61 -12.09 -1.67 -20.26
CA LEU A 61 -12.73 -2.98 -20.12
C LEU A 61 -11.75 -4.15 -20.28
N GLU A 62 -10.66 -3.95 -21.04
CA GLU A 62 -9.59 -4.96 -21.20
C GLU A 62 -8.87 -5.24 -19.86
N THR A 63 -8.74 -4.22 -18.99
CA THR A 63 -8.16 -4.36 -17.65
C THR A 63 -8.96 -5.30 -16.74
N LEU A 64 -10.27 -5.46 -16.96
CA LEU A 64 -11.14 -6.29 -16.12
C LEU A 64 -11.09 -7.79 -16.46
N PHE A 65 -10.57 -8.15 -17.64
CA PHE A 65 -10.55 -9.53 -18.13
C PHE A 65 -9.16 -9.99 -18.62
N ALA A 66 -8.12 -9.21 -18.37
CA ALA A 66 -6.75 -9.59 -18.70
C ALA A 66 -6.32 -10.81 -17.86
N SER A 67 -5.61 -11.75 -18.47
CA SER A 67 -4.88 -12.80 -17.72
C SER A 67 -3.85 -12.15 -16.80
N GLU A 68 -3.60 -12.71 -15.62
CA GLU A 68 -2.58 -12.25 -14.65
C GLU A 68 -1.26 -11.73 -15.26
N PRO A 69 -0.58 -12.45 -16.19
CA PRO A 69 0.69 -11.99 -16.75
C PRO A 69 0.53 -10.72 -17.60
N VAL A 70 -0.60 -10.56 -18.29
CA VAL A 70 -0.89 -9.38 -19.11
C VAL A 70 -1.19 -8.18 -18.20
N ALA A 71 -1.97 -8.38 -17.13
CA ALA A 71 -2.29 -7.34 -16.16
C ALA A 71 -1.03 -6.84 -15.42
N SER A 72 -0.15 -7.75 -14.97
CA SER A 72 1.13 -7.40 -14.34
C SER A 72 2.04 -6.60 -15.29
N THR A 73 2.10 -6.98 -16.57
CA THR A 73 2.87 -6.24 -17.59
C THR A 73 2.30 -4.85 -17.84
N GLN A 74 0.97 -4.72 -17.95
CA GLN A 74 0.30 -3.43 -18.12
C GLN A 74 0.50 -2.50 -16.92
N LEU A 75 0.42 -3.06 -15.71
CA LEU A 75 0.69 -2.35 -14.46
C LEU A 75 2.14 -1.84 -14.45
N LYS A 76 3.12 -2.70 -14.75
CA LYS A 76 4.52 -2.32 -14.84
C LYS A 76 4.73 -1.17 -15.83
N ASN A 77 4.20 -1.27 -17.05
CA ASN A 77 4.32 -0.21 -18.06
C ASN A 77 3.70 1.12 -17.61
N THR A 78 2.63 1.06 -16.83
CA THR A 78 1.97 2.25 -16.28
C THR A 78 2.84 2.92 -15.23
N VAL A 79 3.42 2.14 -14.31
CA VAL A 79 4.33 2.63 -13.27
C VAL A 79 5.61 3.22 -13.88
N ILE A 80 6.18 2.57 -14.90
CA ILE A 80 7.36 3.09 -15.62
C ILE A 80 7.07 4.45 -16.24
N ARG A 81 5.89 4.63 -16.83
CA ARG A 81 5.49 5.91 -17.42
C ARG A 81 5.40 7.02 -16.36
N SER A 82 4.94 6.71 -15.15
CA SER A 82 4.87 7.65 -14.03
C SER A 82 6.23 8.06 -13.49
N LEU A 83 7.21 7.17 -13.58
CA LEU A 83 8.56 7.43 -13.12
C LEU A 83 9.35 8.32 -14.08
N ALA A 84 8.95 8.42 -15.36
CA ALA A 84 9.65 9.27 -16.31
C ALA A 84 9.63 10.75 -15.86
N PRO A 85 10.77 11.47 -15.89
CA PRO A 85 12.05 11.12 -16.53
C PRO A 85 13.10 10.47 -15.62
N GLN A 86 12.74 10.05 -14.41
CA GLN A 86 13.69 9.47 -13.43
C GLN A 86 14.24 8.13 -13.90
N THR A 87 15.50 7.86 -13.54
CA THR A 87 16.16 6.57 -13.73
C THR A 87 16.21 5.79 -12.42
N PRO A 88 16.41 4.46 -12.44
CA PRO A 88 16.58 3.67 -11.22
C PRO A 88 17.67 4.25 -10.30
N GLN A 89 18.79 4.69 -10.88
CA GLN A 89 19.92 5.26 -10.16
C GLN A 89 19.58 6.63 -9.56
N SER A 90 18.87 7.50 -10.27
CA SER A 90 18.46 8.80 -9.70
C SER A 90 17.49 8.62 -8.53
N THR A 91 16.56 7.65 -8.62
CA THR A 91 15.65 7.36 -7.52
C THR A 91 16.37 6.76 -6.32
N LEU A 92 17.38 5.90 -6.54
CA LEU A 92 18.22 5.39 -5.46
C LEU A 92 18.97 6.52 -4.75
N VAL A 93 19.62 7.41 -5.50
CA VAL A 93 20.34 8.56 -4.92
C VAL A 93 19.39 9.46 -4.14
N ALA A 94 18.19 9.72 -4.67
CA ALA A 94 17.18 10.50 -3.97
C ALA A 94 16.76 9.84 -2.63
N TYR A 95 16.57 8.52 -2.61
CA TYR A 95 16.28 7.77 -1.37
C TYR A 95 17.42 7.89 -0.35
N GLN A 96 18.66 7.63 -0.78
CA GLN A 96 19.85 7.65 0.08
C GLN A 96 20.10 9.04 0.70
N GLN A 97 19.71 10.11 0.00
CA GLN A 97 19.89 11.47 0.47
C GLN A 97 18.71 11.95 1.32
N ALA A 98 17.47 11.68 0.89
CA ALA A 98 16.29 12.32 1.47
C ALA A 98 15.59 11.48 2.54
N ILE A 99 15.71 10.14 2.52
CA ILE A 99 14.86 9.25 3.34
C ILE A 99 15.72 8.28 4.18
N GLU A 100 16.67 7.57 3.56
CA GLU A 100 17.50 6.56 4.25
C GLU A 100 18.16 7.05 5.55
N PRO A 101 18.65 8.30 5.67
CA PRO A 101 19.31 8.78 6.88
C PRO A 101 18.45 8.74 8.15
N TRP A 102 17.12 8.77 8.02
CA TRP A 102 16.17 8.82 9.15
C TRP A 102 15.07 7.77 9.09
N PHE A 103 14.86 7.12 7.93
CA PHE A 103 13.84 6.09 7.72
C PHE A 103 14.36 4.94 6.83
N PRO A 104 15.31 4.12 7.31
CA PRO A 104 16.06 3.16 6.50
C PRO A 104 15.32 1.83 6.31
N ILE A 105 14.10 1.88 5.75
CA ILE A 105 13.27 0.68 5.58
C ILE A 105 13.67 -0.18 4.38
N ALA A 106 14.44 0.37 3.43
CA ALA A 106 14.77 -0.25 2.14
C ALA A 106 16.27 -0.18 1.80
N THR A 107 17.14 -0.47 2.78
CA THR A 107 18.61 -0.36 2.65
C THR A 107 19.20 -1.25 1.54
N ARG A 108 18.51 -2.31 1.14
CA ARG A 108 18.95 -3.22 0.06
C ARG A 108 18.40 -2.84 -1.32
N LEU A 109 17.76 -1.68 -1.45
CA LEU A 109 17.17 -1.22 -2.72
C LEU A 109 18.18 -1.27 -3.87
N HIS A 110 19.43 -0.87 -3.65
CA HIS A 110 20.48 -0.90 -4.67
C HIS A 110 20.62 -2.27 -5.35
N GLY A 111 20.57 -3.37 -4.59
CA GLY A 111 20.71 -4.73 -5.13
C GLY A 111 19.48 -5.23 -5.91
N ARG A 112 18.33 -4.56 -5.77
CA ARG A 112 17.07 -4.89 -6.46
C ARG A 112 16.90 -4.14 -7.78
N LEU A 113 17.65 -3.05 -7.97
CA LEU A 113 17.56 -2.21 -9.16
C LEU A 113 18.44 -2.73 -10.30
N ARG A 114 17.98 -2.51 -11.53
CA ARG A 114 18.71 -2.82 -12.78
C ARG A 114 19.09 -1.54 -13.53
N SER A 115 19.72 -1.72 -14.68
CA SER A 115 20.16 -0.59 -15.51
C SER A 115 18.98 0.21 -16.06
N THR A 116 17.88 -0.48 -16.37
CA THR A 116 16.64 0.09 -16.89
C THR A 116 15.43 -0.32 -16.04
N TRP A 117 14.33 0.42 -16.17
CA TRP A 117 13.06 0.06 -15.53
C TRP A 117 12.46 -1.23 -16.13
N ASP A 118 12.65 -1.47 -17.42
CA ASP A 118 12.19 -2.69 -18.10
C ASP A 118 12.83 -3.96 -17.51
N GLU A 119 14.08 -3.89 -17.09
CA GLU A 119 14.79 -5.00 -16.44
C GLU A 119 14.47 -5.14 -14.93
N THR A 120 14.00 -4.06 -14.29
CA THR A 120 13.70 -4.03 -12.85
C THR A 120 12.39 -4.78 -12.55
N SER A 121 12.30 -5.51 -11.44
CA SER A 121 11.07 -6.21 -11.08
C SER A 121 9.92 -5.23 -10.78
N LEU A 122 8.68 -5.62 -11.07
CA LEU A 122 7.50 -4.78 -10.81
C LEU A 122 7.47 -4.28 -9.36
N ASP A 123 7.73 -5.15 -8.39
CA ASP A 123 7.71 -4.82 -6.97
C ASP A 123 8.75 -3.75 -6.59
N ALA A 124 9.96 -3.82 -7.16
CA ALA A 124 10.99 -2.82 -6.96
C ALA A 124 10.64 -1.51 -7.69
N THR A 125 10.00 -1.59 -8.85
CA THR A 125 9.50 -0.42 -9.60
C THR A 125 8.37 0.30 -8.84
N LEU A 126 7.48 -0.43 -8.17
CA LEU A 126 6.45 0.14 -7.26
C LEU A 126 7.07 0.83 -6.03
N LEU A 127 8.12 0.24 -5.47
CA LEU A 127 8.89 0.85 -4.39
C LEU A 127 9.52 2.17 -4.83
N CYS A 128 10.13 2.20 -6.02
CA CYS A 128 10.65 3.42 -6.61
C CYS A 128 9.57 4.47 -6.90
N LEU A 129 8.37 4.08 -7.32
CA LEU A 129 7.26 5.02 -7.51
C LEU A 129 6.85 5.67 -6.17
N SER A 130 6.83 4.88 -5.10
CA SER A 130 6.51 5.38 -3.75
C SER A 130 7.61 6.29 -3.20
N LEU A 131 8.87 6.03 -3.53
CA LEU A 131 10.00 6.92 -3.22
C LEU A 131 9.92 8.23 -4.01
N ALA A 132 9.66 8.14 -5.32
CA ALA A 132 9.49 9.31 -6.18
C ALA A 132 8.38 10.24 -5.69
N LEU A 133 7.30 9.68 -5.12
CA LEU A 133 6.23 10.44 -4.47
C LEU A 133 6.75 11.28 -3.29
N LEU A 134 7.56 10.69 -2.41
CA LEU A 134 8.11 11.37 -1.23
C LEU A 134 9.21 12.37 -1.57
N THR A 135 9.97 12.13 -2.64
CA THR A 135 11.08 13.00 -3.07
C THR A 135 10.66 14.02 -4.14
N ALA A 136 9.37 14.11 -4.45
CA ALA A 136 8.85 15.08 -5.41
C ALA A 136 9.08 16.50 -4.88
N SER A 137 9.84 17.31 -5.62
CA SER A 137 10.05 18.72 -5.27
C SER A 137 8.81 19.54 -5.63
N PRO A 138 8.32 20.45 -4.76
CA PRO A 138 7.25 21.36 -5.12
C PRO A 138 7.73 22.24 -6.28
N SER A 139 7.06 22.12 -7.44
CA SER A 139 7.43 22.82 -8.67
C SER A 139 7.40 24.34 -8.44
N SER A 140 8.58 24.95 -8.38
CA SER A 140 8.77 26.36 -8.00
C SER A 140 8.40 27.37 -9.10
N THR A 141 7.66 26.98 -10.14
CA THR A 141 7.29 27.88 -11.24
C THR A 141 5.80 27.77 -11.60
N PRO A 142 4.97 28.76 -11.25
CA PRO A 142 3.55 28.78 -11.61
C PRO A 142 3.27 29.06 -13.10
N ASN A 143 4.31 29.23 -13.94
CA ASN A 143 4.16 29.74 -15.31
C ASN A 143 4.27 28.70 -16.44
N ASN A 144 4.49 27.42 -16.15
CA ASN A 144 4.52 26.37 -17.19
C ASN A 144 3.35 25.40 -17.00
N ALA A 145 2.16 25.84 -17.43
CA ALA A 145 0.88 25.10 -17.36
C ALA A 145 0.79 23.86 -18.28
N GLY A 146 1.91 23.16 -18.52
CA GLY A 146 1.97 22.04 -19.47
C GLY A 146 2.32 20.67 -18.86
N THR A 147 3.14 20.61 -17.80
CA THR A 147 3.71 19.33 -17.33
C THR A 147 4.18 19.36 -15.86
N ALA A 148 3.54 20.17 -15.00
CA ALA A 148 3.83 20.08 -13.58
C ALA A 148 3.18 18.80 -13.03
N PHE A 149 3.99 17.88 -12.51
CA PHE A 149 3.51 16.71 -11.79
C PHE A 149 2.86 17.19 -10.49
N GLU A 150 1.52 17.22 -10.46
CA GLU A 150 0.80 17.49 -9.22
C GLU A 150 1.02 16.30 -8.25
N PRO A 151 1.56 16.52 -7.04
CA PRO A 151 1.83 15.45 -6.08
C PRO A 151 0.56 14.65 -5.73
N GLU A 152 -0.62 15.27 -5.80
CA GLU A 152 -1.91 14.61 -5.63
C GLU A 152 -2.19 13.56 -6.73
N SER A 153 -1.88 13.88 -7.99
CA SER A 153 -2.03 12.94 -9.11
C SER A 153 -1.09 11.75 -8.97
N LEU A 154 0.16 11.99 -8.56
CA LEU A 154 1.14 10.94 -8.34
C LEU A 154 0.73 10.04 -7.16
N TYR A 155 0.23 10.63 -6.07
CA TYR A 155 -0.29 9.91 -4.92
C TYR A 155 -1.43 8.95 -5.30
N LEU A 156 -2.45 9.44 -6.01
CA LEU A 156 -3.58 8.60 -6.47
C LEU A 156 -3.12 7.50 -7.42
N GLN A 157 -2.13 7.80 -8.27
CA GLN A 157 -1.56 6.80 -9.16
C GLN A 157 -0.77 5.72 -8.42
N THR A 158 -0.01 6.09 -7.40
CA THR A 158 0.70 5.12 -6.54
C THR A 158 -0.28 4.24 -5.77
N LYS A 159 -1.33 4.82 -5.17
CA LYS A 159 -2.39 4.08 -4.47
C LYS A 159 -3.11 3.09 -5.39
N SER A 160 -3.52 3.53 -6.57
CA SER A 160 -4.18 2.66 -7.54
C SER A 160 -3.27 1.54 -8.05
N SER A 161 -1.99 1.82 -8.27
CA SER A 161 -1.00 0.81 -8.68
C SER A 161 -0.78 -0.25 -7.60
N LEU A 162 -0.70 0.15 -6.33
CA LEU A 162 -0.59 -0.78 -5.19
C LEU A 162 -1.87 -1.60 -4.98
N ALA A 163 -3.05 -0.99 -5.17
CA ALA A 163 -4.33 -1.71 -5.10
C ALA A 163 -4.47 -2.74 -6.22
N LEU A 164 -4.00 -2.42 -7.43
CA LEU A 164 -3.95 -3.37 -8.55
C LEU A 164 -2.97 -4.51 -8.27
N ALA A 165 -1.79 -4.21 -7.73
CA ALA A 165 -0.83 -5.24 -7.31
C ALA A 165 -1.44 -6.19 -6.27
N GLU A 166 -2.18 -5.66 -5.30
CA GLU A 166 -2.93 -6.44 -4.31
C GLU A 166 -4.00 -7.33 -4.96
N GLY A 167 -4.78 -6.79 -5.91
CA GLY A 167 -5.78 -7.55 -6.65
C GLY A 167 -5.20 -8.67 -7.51
N LEU A 168 -3.92 -8.56 -7.90
CA LEU A 168 -3.15 -9.60 -8.58
C LEU A 168 -2.47 -10.58 -7.60
N GLY A 169 -2.72 -10.47 -6.29
CA GLY A 169 -2.12 -11.33 -5.27
C GLY A 169 -0.64 -11.08 -5.01
N LEU A 170 -0.09 -9.95 -5.45
CA LEU A 170 1.32 -9.60 -5.24
C LEU A 170 1.52 -9.05 -3.83
N ASN A 171 2.32 -9.75 -3.03
CA ASN A 171 2.64 -9.35 -1.66
C ASN A 171 4.09 -9.67 -1.30
N SER A 172 5.02 -8.87 -1.80
CA SER A 172 6.46 -8.99 -1.46
C SER A 172 6.91 -7.92 -0.47
N LEU A 173 8.11 -8.09 0.09
CA LEU A 173 8.71 -7.11 1.01
C LEU A 173 8.81 -5.71 0.37
N SER A 174 9.17 -5.61 -0.92
CA SER A 174 9.19 -4.32 -1.64
C SER A 174 7.82 -3.66 -1.72
N ILE A 175 6.74 -4.44 -1.89
CA ILE A 175 5.37 -3.91 -1.91
C ILE A 175 4.97 -3.44 -0.51
N ILE A 176 5.34 -4.17 0.54
CA ILE A 176 5.10 -3.73 1.92
C ILE A 176 5.85 -2.43 2.21
N GLN A 177 7.14 -2.35 1.86
CA GLN A 177 7.93 -1.12 1.96
C GLN A 177 7.29 0.04 1.17
N SER A 178 6.74 -0.23 -0.02
CA SER A 178 5.99 0.76 -0.81
C SER A 178 4.77 1.30 -0.05
N ARG A 179 4.00 0.42 0.59
CA ARG A 179 2.83 0.81 1.40
C ARG A 179 3.23 1.65 2.62
N ILE A 180 4.36 1.32 3.26
CA ILE A 180 4.91 2.11 4.37
C ILE A 180 5.24 3.54 3.89
N LEU A 181 5.91 3.69 2.74
CA LEU A 181 6.26 5.01 2.19
C LEU A 181 5.02 5.83 1.80
N VAL A 182 4.00 5.18 1.23
CA VAL A 182 2.72 5.86 0.94
C VAL A 182 2.02 6.29 2.23
N THR A 183 2.04 5.45 3.27
CA THR A 183 1.48 5.80 4.59
C THR A 183 2.24 6.99 5.20
N LEU A 184 3.57 7.01 5.07
CA LEU A 184 4.41 8.13 5.49
C LEU A 184 4.03 9.41 4.74
N PHE A 185 3.83 9.36 3.42
CA PHE A 185 3.35 10.50 2.64
C PHE A 185 1.99 11.01 3.14
N GLU A 186 1.04 10.09 3.38
CA GLU A 186 -0.30 10.43 3.88
C GLU A 186 -0.22 11.14 5.24
N VAL A 187 0.63 10.66 6.15
CA VAL A 187 0.89 11.31 7.44
C VAL A 187 1.48 12.71 7.25
N SER A 188 2.54 12.84 6.43
CA SER A 188 3.23 14.12 6.20
C SER A 188 2.33 15.19 5.55
N HIS A 189 1.27 14.78 4.86
CA HIS A 189 0.31 15.69 4.21
C HIS A 189 -1.02 15.82 4.99
N GLY A 190 -1.13 15.20 6.17
CA GLY A 190 -2.32 15.30 7.02
C GLY A 190 -3.52 14.47 6.53
N PHE A 191 -3.33 13.51 5.63
CA PHE A 191 -4.36 12.58 5.16
C PHE A 191 -4.63 11.44 6.16
N TYR A 192 -4.88 11.79 7.42
CA TYR A 192 -5.00 10.81 8.52
C TYR A 192 -6.05 9.71 8.31
N PRO A 193 -7.25 9.96 7.76
CA PRO A 193 -8.19 8.88 7.46
C PRO A 193 -7.62 7.85 6.47
N ALA A 194 -6.86 8.31 5.46
CA ALA A 194 -6.19 7.42 4.52
C ALA A 194 -5.02 6.69 5.18
N ALA A 195 -4.18 7.41 5.94
CA ALA A 195 -3.06 6.85 6.70
C ALA A 195 -3.51 5.72 7.63
N PHE A 196 -4.62 5.91 8.35
CA PHE A 196 -5.20 4.92 9.25
C PHE A 196 -5.63 3.64 8.52
N ILE A 197 -6.20 3.75 7.32
CA ILE A 197 -6.56 2.58 6.50
C ILE A 197 -5.30 1.92 5.94
N SER A 198 -4.36 2.71 5.41
CA SER A 198 -3.12 2.23 4.80
C SER A 198 -2.25 1.47 5.80
N ILE A 199 -2.11 1.96 7.04
CA ILE A 199 -1.29 1.28 8.05
C ILE A 199 -1.93 -0.06 8.46
N GLY A 200 -3.25 -0.14 8.59
CA GLY A 200 -3.95 -1.39 8.88
C GLY A 200 -3.81 -2.44 7.76
N ALA A 201 -3.92 -1.99 6.51
CA ALA A 201 -3.65 -2.85 5.35
C ALA A 201 -2.19 -3.32 5.30
N THR A 202 -1.25 -2.45 5.67
CA THR A 202 0.20 -2.77 5.70
C THR A 202 0.53 -3.80 6.77
N VAL A 203 -0.02 -3.66 7.98
CA VAL A 203 0.11 -4.66 9.06
C VAL A 203 -0.46 -6.01 8.62
N SER A 204 -1.61 -6.01 7.94
CA SER A 204 -2.23 -7.24 7.44
C SER A 204 -1.38 -7.89 6.33
N ALA A 205 -0.77 -7.09 5.46
CA ALA A 205 0.08 -7.56 4.36
C ALA A 205 1.37 -8.21 4.86
N ILE A 206 2.02 -7.64 5.88
CA ILE A 206 3.23 -8.25 6.47
C ILE A 206 2.91 -9.52 7.25
N ASP A 207 1.79 -9.56 7.99
CA ASP A 207 1.31 -10.78 8.64
C ASP A 207 1.06 -11.89 7.58
N ALA A 208 0.45 -11.54 6.43
CA ALA A 208 0.22 -12.48 5.34
C ALA A 208 1.51 -13.01 4.69
N LEU A 209 2.56 -12.18 4.61
CA LEU A 209 3.88 -12.57 4.08
C LEU A 209 4.57 -13.59 5.00
N GLU A 210 4.41 -13.48 6.32
CA GLU A 210 4.95 -14.44 7.30
C GLU A 210 4.22 -15.79 7.24
N VAL A 211 2.90 -15.79 7.06
CA VAL A 211 2.07 -17.01 7.05
C VAL A 211 2.13 -17.74 5.71
N HIS A 212 2.22 -17.00 4.61
CA HIS A 212 2.28 -17.54 3.25
C HIS A 212 3.56 -17.05 2.54
N PRO A 213 4.74 -17.61 2.89
CA PRO A 213 5.95 -17.32 2.13
C PRO A 213 5.69 -17.78 0.69
N GLY A 214 5.77 -16.86 -0.28
CA GLY A 214 5.55 -17.18 -1.69
C GLY A 214 6.37 -18.41 -2.12
N GLY A 215 5.84 -19.21 -3.05
CA GLY A 215 6.40 -20.53 -3.40
C GLY A 215 7.90 -20.54 -3.76
N ASP A 216 8.46 -19.42 -4.20
CA ASP A 216 9.89 -19.26 -4.51
C ASP A 216 10.78 -18.97 -3.29
N THR A 217 10.23 -18.59 -2.14
CA THR A 217 11.00 -18.16 -0.96
C THR A 217 11.57 -19.33 -0.15
N LEU A 218 11.09 -20.56 -0.36
CA LEU A 218 11.51 -21.74 0.42
C LEU A 218 12.64 -22.56 -0.20
N GLN A 219 13.05 -22.31 -1.46
CA GLN A 219 14.10 -23.11 -2.11
C GLN A 219 15.52 -22.54 -1.99
N HIS A 220 15.70 -21.34 -1.46
CA HIS A 220 17.02 -20.74 -1.32
C HIS A 220 17.20 -19.99 0.00
N ARG A 221 17.12 -20.69 1.13
CA ARG A 221 17.66 -20.20 2.40
C ARG A 221 19.19 -20.22 2.31
N SER A 222 19.73 -19.23 1.60
CA SER A 222 21.15 -18.93 1.48
C SER A 222 21.74 -18.63 2.88
N PRO A 223 23.05 -18.81 3.11
CA PRO A 223 23.74 -18.26 4.29
C PRO A 223 23.57 -16.73 4.47
N ASP A 224 23.03 -16.02 3.48
CA ASP A 224 22.60 -14.60 3.51
C ASP A 224 21.32 -14.32 4.34
N GLY A 225 20.82 -15.30 5.09
CA GLY A 225 19.58 -15.20 5.87
C GLY A 225 19.56 -14.07 6.91
N ALA A 226 20.70 -13.80 7.56
CA ALA A 226 20.80 -12.72 8.56
C ALA A 226 20.57 -11.32 7.96
N ALA A 227 21.01 -11.09 6.72
CA ALA A 227 20.82 -9.81 6.03
C ALA A 227 19.39 -9.61 5.50
N ASN A 228 18.60 -10.69 5.38
CA ASN A 228 17.18 -10.60 5.07
C ASN A 228 16.37 -10.29 6.35
N ASP A 229 16.83 -10.78 7.49
CA ASP A 229 16.21 -10.53 8.80
C ASP A 229 16.35 -9.05 9.21
N ASP A 230 17.51 -8.42 8.97
CA ASP A 230 17.72 -6.99 9.27
C ASP A 230 16.73 -6.08 8.51
N GLU A 231 16.49 -6.34 7.22
CA GLU A 231 15.58 -5.52 6.42
C GLU A 231 14.11 -5.72 6.84
N ILE A 232 13.73 -6.93 7.22
CA ILE A 232 12.41 -7.23 7.79
C ILE A 232 12.23 -6.50 9.13
N ILE A 233 13.27 -6.50 9.98
CA ILE A 233 13.26 -5.75 11.24
C ILE A 233 13.05 -4.26 10.96
N MET A 234 13.81 -3.66 10.04
CA MET A 234 13.64 -2.24 9.69
C MET A 234 12.26 -1.93 9.12
N THR A 235 11.69 -2.85 8.35
CA THR A 235 10.31 -2.75 7.83
C THR A 235 9.30 -2.72 8.99
N TRP A 236 9.43 -3.63 9.96
CA TRP A 236 8.59 -3.65 11.17
C TRP A 236 8.75 -2.36 12.01
N CYS A 237 9.97 -1.86 12.15
CA CYS A 237 10.24 -0.61 12.83
C CYS A 237 9.52 0.57 12.16
N GLY A 238 9.51 0.64 10.83
CA GLY A 238 8.75 1.64 10.08
C GLY A 238 7.24 1.55 10.32
N ILE A 239 6.69 0.33 10.35
CA ILE A 239 5.28 0.08 10.69
C ILE A 239 4.97 0.57 12.11
N LEU A 240 5.79 0.21 13.09
CA LEU A 240 5.60 0.59 14.50
C LEU A 240 5.59 2.11 14.68
N VAL A 241 6.56 2.81 14.08
CA VAL A 241 6.66 4.27 14.19
C VAL A 241 5.41 4.95 13.61
N LEU A 242 4.97 4.54 12.42
CA LEU A 242 3.79 5.14 11.78
C LEU A 242 2.50 4.80 12.50
N ASP A 243 2.28 3.54 12.89
CA ASP A 243 1.07 3.11 13.61
C ASP A 243 0.89 3.87 14.93
N ARG A 244 1.96 4.03 15.71
CA ARG A 244 1.93 4.76 16.98
C ARG A 244 1.72 6.25 16.78
N TYR A 245 2.37 6.85 15.77
CA TYR A 245 2.16 8.25 15.44
C TYR A 245 0.70 8.51 15.01
N ILE A 246 0.17 7.68 14.10
CA ILE A 246 -1.22 7.79 13.64
C ILE A 246 -2.20 7.59 14.80
N ALA A 247 -1.96 6.64 15.70
CA ALA A 247 -2.79 6.40 16.87
C ALA A 247 -2.82 7.60 17.82
N ALA A 248 -1.67 8.22 18.07
CA ALA A 248 -1.56 9.42 18.89
C ALA A 248 -2.37 10.60 18.31
N GLU A 249 -2.34 10.78 16.99
CA GLU A 249 -3.08 11.82 16.28
C GLU A 249 -4.58 11.51 16.13
N SER A 250 -4.98 10.23 16.16
CA SER A 250 -6.35 9.76 15.89
C SER A 250 -7.28 9.79 17.12
N GLY A 251 -6.88 10.42 18.22
CA GLY A 251 -7.67 10.51 19.45
C GLY A 251 -7.57 9.25 20.31
N PRO A 252 -8.64 8.74 20.95
CA PRO A 252 -8.56 7.74 22.03
C PRO A 252 -8.24 6.30 21.55
N ARG A 253 -7.95 6.09 20.27
CA ARG A 253 -7.74 4.73 19.72
C ARG A 253 -6.32 4.27 19.96
N SER A 254 -6.16 3.05 20.45
CA SER A 254 -4.85 2.42 20.58
C SER A 254 -4.23 2.09 19.22
N SER A 255 -2.90 2.02 19.18
CA SER A 255 -2.12 1.48 18.07
C SER A 255 -2.56 0.06 17.69
N LEU A 256 -2.58 -0.25 16.39
CA LEU A 256 -2.98 -1.56 15.85
C LEU A 256 -1.97 -2.67 16.22
N THR A 257 -0.72 -2.29 16.42
CA THR A 257 0.38 -3.17 16.79
C THR A 257 0.45 -3.45 18.28
N ARG A 258 -0.39 -2.82 19.12
CA ARG A 258 -0.35 -2.97 20.59
C ARG A 258 -0.41 -4.42 21.04
N SER A 259 -1.29 -5.25 20.46
CA SER A 259 -1.41 -6.66 20.83
C SER A 259 -0.18 -7.50 20.46
N ARG A 260 0.69 -6.96 19.61
CA ARG A 260 1.92 -7.60 19.11
C ARG A 260 3.17 -7.03 19.79
N THR A 261 3.04 -6.06 20.69
CA THR A 261 4.16 -5.31 21.26
C THR A 261 5.23 -6.20 21.88
N GLU A 262 4.89 -7.27 22.59
CA GLU A 262 5.88 -8.15 23.23
C GLU A 262 6.70 -8.93 22.18
N ARG A 263 6.03 -9.60 21.24
CA ARG A 263 6.68 -10.31 20.12
C ARG A 263 7.54 -9.36 19.28
N LEU A 264 7.02 -8.19 18.93
CA LEU A 264 7.71 -7.20 18.10
C LEU A 264 8.86 -6.55 18.87
N HIS A 265 8.70 -6.30 20.16
CA HIS A 265 9.79 -5.82 21.00
C HIS A 265 10.95 -6.82 21.00
N ASP A 266 10.70 -8.12 21.18
CA ASP A 266 11.77 -9.12 21.16
C ASP A 266 12.39 -9.33 19.78
N LEU A 267 11.60 -9.20 18.70
CA LEU A 267 12.09 -9.24 17.32
C LEU A 267 13.05 -8.07 17.03
N VAL A 268 12.72 -6.91 17.55
CA VAL A 268 13.35 -5.64 17.20
C VAL A 268 14.49 -5.27 18.17
N LYS A 269 14.43 -5.73 19.42
CA LYS A 269 15.40 -5.47 20.50
C LYS A 269 16.86 -5.83 20.14
N PRO A 270 17.16 -6.97 19.47
CA PRO A 270 18.53 -7.30 19.05
C PRO A 270 19.15 -6.31 18.06
N ALA A 271 18.31 -5.60 17.29
CA ALA A 271 18.73 -4.61 16.30
C ALA A 271 18.66 -3.16 16.83
N ILE A 272 17.76 -2.88 17.78
CA ILE A 272 17.45 -1.54 18.29
C ILE A 272 18.15 -1.18 19.60
N CYS A 273 18.54 -2.15 20.43
CA CYS A 273 19.32 -1.89 21.63
C CYS A 273 20.78 -2.34 21.46
N PRO A 274 21.64 -1.56 20.77
CA PRO A 274 23.04 -1.92 20.55
C PRO A 274 23.92 -1.78 21.81
N SER A 275 23.36 -1.33 22.95
CA SER A 275 24.06 -1.19 24.24
C SER A 275 24.66 -2.49 24.80
N LEU A 276 24.36 -3.64 24.18
CA LEU A 276 24.92 -4.96 24.50
C LEU A 276 26.15 -5.35 23.67
N LYS A 277 26.55 -4.57 22.65
CA LYS A 277 27.74 -4.84 21.81
C LYS A 277 28.82 -3.78 22.01
N PRO A 278 30.01 -4.12 22.57
CA PRO A 278 31.13 -3.19 22.64
C PRO A 278 31.62 -2.83 21.22
N ASN A 279 31.90 -1.54 20.96
CA ASN A 279 32.40 -0.95 19.70
C ASN A 279 31.41 -0.59 18.58
N GLN A 280 30.10 -0.41 18.85
CA GLN A 280 29.16 -0.01 17.80
C GLN A 280 29.09 1.51 17.60
N ASP A 281 29.02 1.93 16.33
CA ASP A 281 28.87 3.34 15.93
C ASP A 281 27.47 3.87 16.31
N ARG A 282 27.46 4.80 17.28
CA ARG A 282 26.23 5.48 17.72
C ARG A 282 25.60 6.33 16.62
N GLN A 283 26.37 6.71 15.60
CA GLN A 283 25.91 7.48 14.46
C GLN A 283 25.40 6.60 13.30
N SER A 284 25.42 5.27 13.44
CA SER A 284 24.93 4.38 12.38
C SER A 284 23.43 4.60 12.09
N LEU A 285 23.01 4.32 10.85
CA LEU A 285 21.60 4.41 10.42
C LEU A 285 20.66 3.62 11.33
N TYR A 286 21.08 2.41 11.72
CA TYR A 286 20.34 1.53 12.61
C TYR A 286 20.15 2.15 13.99
N SER A 287 21.21 2.74 14.56
CA SER A 287 21.16 3.40 15.87
C SER A 287 20.20 4.60 15.85
N ARG A 288 20.22 5.43 14.80
CA ARG A 288 19.34 6.60 14.70
C ARG A 288 17.87 6.19 14.58
N PHE A 289 17.58 5.20 13.73
CA PHE A 289 16.23 4.71 13.58
C PHE A 289 15.74 3.97 14.83
N ALA A 290 16.64 3.28 15.53
CA ALA A 290 16.36 2.67 16.81
C ALA A 290 15.86 3.67 17.85
N ARG A 291 16.51 4.83 17.96
CA ARG A 291 16.08 5.92 18.83
C ARG A 291 14.69 6.45 18.48
N LEU A 292 14.37 6.54 17.19
CA LEU A 292 13.02 6.93 16.75
C LEU A 292 11.97 5.89 17.21
N VAL A 293 12.27 4.60 17.11
CA VAL A 293 11.38 3.54 17.60
C VAL A 293 11.24 3.60 19.12
N GLU A 294 12.32 3.83 19.87
CA GLU A 294 12.28 4.04 21.33
C GLU A 294 11.36 5.22 21.69
N ALA A 295 11.55 6.38 21.04
CA ALA A 295 10.73 7.56 21.25
C ALA A 295 9.25 7.31 20.92
N SER A 296 8.95 6.63 19.80
CA SER A 296 7.58 6.26 19.44
C SER A 296 6.93 5.32 20.48
N SER A 297 7.72 4.45 21.13
CA SER A 297 7.24 3.52 22.16
C SER A 297 6.86 4.27 23.44
N LEU A 298 7.59 5.32 23.79
CA LEU A 298 7.26 6.20 24.92
C LEU A 298 5.99 6.99 24.62
N LEU A 299 5.85 7.53 23.40
CA LEU A 299 4.63 8.21 22.96
C LEU A 299 3.40 7.30 23.06
N ASP A 300 3.49 6.06 22.56
CA ASP A 300 2.40 5.08 22.62
C ASP A 300 2.02 4.75 24.07
N LYS A 301 3.00 4.59 24.98
CA LYS A 301 2.75 4.39 26.41
C LYS A 301 2.01 5.57 27.04
N MET A 302 2.48 6.80 26.81
CA MET A 302 1.81 8.01 27.33
C MET A 302 0.37 8.12 26.80
N HIS A 303 0.21 7.98 25.48
CA HIS A 303 -1.11 8.00 24.85
C HIS A 303 -2.04 6.92 25.40
N THR A 304 -1.52 5.72 25.63
CA THR A 304 -2.25 4.59 26.19
C THR A 304 -2.78 4.88 27.58
N THR A 305 -1.91 5.32 28.50
CA THR A 305 -2.28 5.59 29.89
C THR A 305 -3.30 6.73 29.98
N ILE A 306 -3.22 7.71 29.07
CA ILE A 306 -4.18 8.84 28.99
C ILE A 306 -5.53 8.41 28.38
N SER A 307 -5.50 7.65 27.28
CA SER A 307 -6.69 7.32 26.49
C SER A 307 -7.44 6.09 27.01
N SER A 308 -6.77 5.21 27.77
CA SER A 308 -7.33 3.98 28.31
C SER A 308 -6.80 3.72 29.73
N PRO A 309 -7.09 4.62 30.69
CA PRO A 309 -6.58 4.51 32.05
C PRO A 309 -7.15 3.28 32.78
N THR A 310 -6.38 2.73 33.70
CA THR A 310 -6.86 1.73 34.66
C THR A 310 -7.78 2.36 35.70
N SER A 311 -8.44 1.55 36.54
CA SER A 311 -9.24 2.06 37.67
C SER A 311 -8.40 2.80 38.72
N GLU A 312 -7.10 2.51 38.80
CA GLU A 312 -6.19 3.04 39.82
C GLU A 312 -5.57 4.37 39.36
N GLN A 313 -6.17 5.49 39.77
CA GLN A 313 -5.75 6.82 39.32
C GLN A 313 -4.30 7.16 39.71
N THR A 314 -3.86 6.75 40.90
CA THR A 314 -2.48 6.97 41.37
C THR A 314 -1.47 6.23 40.49
N PHE A 315 -1.76 4.98 40.14
CA PHE A 315 -0.94 4.19 39.22
C PHE A 315 -0.83 4.85 37.85
N ASN A 316 -1.95 5.27 37.26
CA ASN A 316 -1.94 5.94 35.95
C ASN A 316 -1.11 7.24 35.99
N MET A 317 -1.22 8.02 37.07
CA MET A 317 -0.43 9.25 37.23
C MET A 317 1.07 8.96 37.36
N GLU A 318 1.45 7.96 38.17
CA GLU A 318 2.84 7.54 38.32
C GLU A 318 3.43 7.01 37.01
N GLU A 319 2.65 6.24 36.24
CA GLU A 319 3.06 5.70 34.94
C GLU A 319 3.29 6.81 33.90
N VAL A 320 2.38 7.79 33.81
CA VAL A 320 2.58 8.97 32.93
C VAL A 320 3.83 9.74 33.37
N MET A 321 3.97 10.03 34.66
CA MET A 321 5.12 10.77 35.18
C MET A 321 6.46 10.05 34.93
N LEU A 322 6.48 8.72 35.07
CA LEU A 322 7.64 7.90 34.75
C LEU A 322 7.97 7.99 33.26
N THR A 323 6.95 7.84 32.40
CA THR A 323 7.14 7.84 30.95
C THR A 323 7.63 9.21 30.43
N VAL A 324 7.11 10.31 30.99
CA VAL A 324 7.59 11.67 30.71
C VAL A 324 9.05 11.84 31.13
N LYS A 325 9.43 11.39 32.34
CA LYS A 325 10.83 11.44 32.79
C LYS A 325 11.76 10.63 31.88
N THR A 326 11.31 9.45 31.41
CA THR A 326 12.07 8.65 30.45
C THR A 326 12.20 9.36 29.11
N SER A 327 11.15 10.05 28.63
CA SER A 327 11.18 10.85 27.40
C SER A 327 12.20 11.99 27.49
N ILE A 328 12.21 12.74 28.60
CA ILE A 328 13.19 13.81 28.84
C ILE A 328 14.62 13.25 28.90
N SER A 329 14.80 12.08 29.51
CA SER A 329 16.11 11.42 29.56
C SER A 329 16.59 11.00 28.17
N LEU A 330 15.69 10.45 27.35
CA LEU A 330 15.97 10.09 25.95
C LEU A 330 16.27 11.32 25.10
N GLN A 331 15.51 12.41 25.27
CA GLN A 331 15.77 13.70 24.62
C GLN A 331 17.17 14.22 24.93
N THR A 332 17.62 14.10 26.19
CA THR A 332 18.96 14.51 26.60
C THR A 332 20.04 13.70 25.86
N ILE A 333 19.88 12.38 25.80
CA ILE A 333 20.80 11.49 25.07
C ILE A 333 20.83 11.85 23.57
N LEU A 334 19.66 12.07 22.98
CA LEU A 334 19.55 12.42 21.56
C LEU A 334 20.20 13.77 21.23
N SER A 335 20.09 14.75 22.12
CA SER A 335 20.74 16.06 21.96
C SER A 335 22.27 15.98 22.00
N GLU A 336 22.84 14.96 22.66
CA GLU A 336 24.28 14.69 22.67
C GLU A 336 24.73 13.87 21.45
N GLU A 337 23.89 12.95 20.98
CA GLU A 337 24.20 12.06 19.84
C GLU A 337 24.05 12.77 18.48
N ILE A 338 23.17 13.77 18.38
CA ILE A 338 22.81 14.46 17.13
C ILE A 338 23.44 15.85 17.08
N PRO A 339 24.14 16.22 15.99
CA PRO A 339 24.66 17.57 15.81
C PRO A 339 23.55 18.64 15.88
N PRO A 340 23.81 19.82 16.47
CA PRO A 340 22.80 20.88 16.62
C PRO A 340 22.09 21.28 15.32
N GLU A 341 22.81 21.29 14.20
CA GLU A 341 22.30 21.58 12.86
C GLU A 341 21.22 20.59 12.37
N ASP A 342 21.23 19.37 12.89
CA ASP A 342 20.34 18.29 12.49
C ASP A 342 19.15 18.11 13.44
N HIS A 343 19.09 18.87 14.55
CA HIS A 343 18.04 18.75 15.57
C HIS A 343 16.63 18.93 15.00
N LEU A 344 16.46 19.88 14.07
CA LEU A 344 15.15 20.16 13.44
C LEU A 344 14.64 18.99 12.60
N TYR A 345 15.54 18.17 12.07
CA TYR A 345 15.23 17.05 11.19
C TYR A 345 15.19 15.71 11.93
N SER A 346 15.45 15.72 13.24
CA SER A 346 15.40 14.52 14.08
C SER A 346 13.98 14.21 14.53
N ALA A 347 13.33 13.30 13.81
CA ALA A 347 12.01 12.80 14.20
C ALA A 347 12.00 12.25 15.64
N GLY A 348 13.09 11.61 16.09
CA GLY A 348 13.21 11.09 17.46
C GLY A 348 13.16 12.20 18.51
N LEU A 349 13.89 13.31 18.28
CA LEU A 349 13.83 14.49 19.15
C LEU A 349 12.44 15.12 19.14
N CYS A 350 11.81 15.24 17.96
CA CYS A 350 10.44 15.76 17.85
C CYS A 350 9.44 14.93 18.65
N LEU A 351 9.51 13.60 18.60
CA LEU A 351 8.62 12.73 19.39
C LEU A 351 8.85 12.82 20.91
N CYS A 352 10.05 13.25 21.33
CA CYS A 352 10.35 13.41 22.76
C CYS A 352 9.94 14.77 23.33
N HIS A 353 9.60 15.75 22.49
CA HIS A 353 9.03 17.04 22.91
C HIS A 353 7.55 16.83 23.29
N VAL A 354 7.34 16.33 24.52
CA VAL A 354 6.02 16.06 25.11
C VAL A 354 5.68 17.09 26.17
#